data_AF-A0A1T3NZA8-F1
#
_entry.id   AF-A0A1T3NZA8-F1
#
_cell.length_a   1.000
_cell.length_b   1.000
_cell.length_c   1.000
_cell.angle_alpha   90.00
_cell.angle_beta   90.00
_cell.angle_gamma   90.00
#
_symmetry.space_group_name_H-M   'P 1'
#
loop_
_entity.id
_entity.type
_entity.pdbx_description
1 polymer ?
#
loop_
_entity_poly.entity_id
_entity_poly.type
_entity_poly.pdbx_seq_one_letter_code
_entity_poly.pdbx_strand_id
1 'polypeptide(L)'
;MTTVPSGRRMEQAAVNALRTLLQSQDHVVEEISGQNDYGEDLFVTFANAGRVTNDVIKMQVKGGTSWRRSYGYAVPVRQHYETWANGNVPVFCVVFDPDTAQLYWANATEQLRSGRHKGSRPRTIRLPATSVLDTTTVASFVDRARAYVGGYRGRNAVLSHLGEMAGVAFDPADHVLHWVNEFDEQLIFWQRRGEPYATLLHSDLDWNPIRITPGGLLMPGAWSQGLDFGGDFPEELRRLTPVSVISGVILNMPEALWLASCFSATEWARRDAKVG
;
A
#
# COMPACT_ATOMS: atom_id res chain seq x y z
N MET A 1 43.07 -13.36 17.17
CA MET A 1 42.49 -13.26 15.81
C MET A 1 40.98 -13.20 15.93
N THR A 2 40.36 -12.09 15.55
CA THR A 2 38.90 -11.93 15.57
C THR A 2 38.33 -12.65 14.35
N THR A 3 37.60 -13.75 14.55
CA THR A 3 36.98 -14.51 13.46
C THR A 3 35.71 -13.80 13.00
N VAL A 4 35.59 -13.55 11.69
CA VAL A 4 34.34 -13.03 11.12
C VAL A 4 33.27 -14.13 11.22
N PRO A 5 32.12 -13.86 11.88
CA PRO A 5 31.04 -14.83 12.01
C PRO A 5 30.63 -15.35 10.62
N SER A 6 30.46 -16.66 10.48
CA SER A 6 30.09 -17.31 9.21
C SER A 6 28.80 -16.75 8.60
N GLY A 7 27.84 -16.35 9.44
CA GLY A 7 26.60 -15.69 9.00
C GLY A 7 26.84 -14.36 8.28
N ARG A 8 27.78 -13.54 8.77
CA ARG A 8 28.13 -12.25 8.16
C ARG A 8 28.81 -12.42 6.80
N ARG A 9 29.64 -13.46 6.65
CA ARG A 9 30.24 -13.81 5.35
C ARG A 9 29.18 -14.21 4.33
N MET A 10 28.20 -15.01 4.74
CA MET A 10 27.12 -15.45 3.85
C MET A 10 26.20 -14.29 3.44
N GLU A 11 25.87 -13.39 4.37
CA GLU A 11 25.07 -12.20 4.09
C GLU A 11 25.80 -11.26 3.11
N GLN A 12 27.10 -11.02 3.30
CA GLN A 12 27.89 -10.24 2.34
C GLN A 12 27.99 -10.91 0.97
N ALA A 13 28.13 -12.25 0.92
CA ALA A 13 28.14 -12.99 -0.34
C ALA A 13 26.82 -12.81 -1.11
N ALA A 14 25.69 -12.86 -0.40
CA ALA A 14 24.37 -12.62 -0.98
C ALA A 14 24.24 -11.19 -1.53
N VAL A 15 24.67 -10.20 -0.76
CA VAL A 15 24.68 -8.78 -1.17
C VAL A 15 25.55 -8.57 -2.41
N ASN A 16 26.75 -9.16 -2.44
CA ASN A 16 27.65 -9.06 -3.57
C ASN A 16 27.08 -9.74 -4.82
N ALA A 17 26.49 -10.94 -4.69
CA ALA A 17 25.87 -11.64 -5.81
C ALA A 17 24.75 -10.81 -6.45
N LEU A 18 23.87 -10.23 -5.63
CA LEU A 18 22.79 -9.37 -6.10
C LEU A 18 23.33 -8.09 -6.75
N ARG A 19 24.32 -7.44 -6.12
CA ARG A 19 24.97 -6.25 -6.68
C ARG A 19 25.56 -6.53 -8.05
N THR A 20 26.36 -7.59 -8.18
CA THR A 20 27.01 -7.95 -9.44
C THR A 20 25.98 -8.19 -10.53
N LEU A 21 24.89 -8.91 -10.22
CA LEU A 21 23.81 -9.13 -11.18
C LEU A 21 23.19 -7.82 -11.67
N LEU A 22 22.78 -6.95 -10.76
CA LEU A 22 22.10 -5.69 -11.11
C LEU A 22 23.03 -4.71 -11.84
N GLN A 23 24.29 -4.58 -11.40
CA GLN A 23 25.29 -3.73 -12.04
C GLN A 23 25.67 -4.23 -13.44
N SER A 24 25.67 -5.55 -13.67
CA SER A 24 25.88 -6.11 -15.01
C SER A 24 24.79 -5.74 -16.03
N GLN A 25 23.67 -5.19 -15.55
CA GLN A 25 22.54 -4.70 -16.33
C GLN A 25 22.38 -3.17 -16.20
N ASP A 26 23.48 -2.46 -15.91
CA ASP A 26 23.58 -1.00 -15.81
C ASP A 26 22.73 -0.35 -14.70
N HIS A 27 22.25 -1.12 -13.72
CA HIS A 27 21.54 -0.56 -12.57
C HIS A 27 22.50 -0.07 -11.50
N VAL A 28 22.14 1.03 -10.84
CA VAL A 28 22.93 1.63 -9.76
C VAL A 28 22.52 0.99 -8.44
N VAL A 29 23.50 0.49 -7.68
CA VAL A 29 23.29 -0.20 -6.40
C VAL A 29 24.16 0.45 -5.32
N GLU A 30 23.54 0.91 -4.25
CA GLU A 30 24.18 1.57 -3.11
C GLU A 30 23.90 0.78 -1.83
N GLU A 31 24.94 0.48 -1.03
CA GLU A 31 24.76 -0.14 0.29
C GLU A 31 24.26 0.88 1.31
N ILE A 32 23.29 0.47 2.12
CA ILE A 32 22.80 1.27 3.24
C ILE A 32 23.76 1.05 4.42
N SER A 33 24.27 2.14 4.99
CA SER A 33 25.19 2.04 6.12
C SER A 33 24.48 1.46 7.36
N GLY A 34 25.03 0.40 7.95
CA GLY A 34 24.46 -0.31 9.10
C GLY A 34 24.39 0.49 10.41
N GLN A 35 24.68 1.80 10.38
CA GLN A 35 24.43 2.73 11.50
C GLN A 35 22.93 3.03 11.65
N ASN A 36 22.16 2.91 10.56
CA ASN A 36 20.71 3.09 10.51
C ASN A 36 20.04 1.73 10.23
N ASP A 37 20.10 0.79 11.18
CA ASP A 37 19.51 -0.55 11.03
C ASP A 37 17.97 -0.49 11.09
N TYR A 38 17.36 -0.06 9.98
CA TYR A 38 15.92 -0.15 9.72
C TYR A 38 15.55 -1.43 8.94
N GLY A 39 16.51 -2.32 8.76
CA GLY A 39 16.38 -3.64 8.15
C GLY A 39 16.78 -3.71 6.67
N GLU A 40 16.83 -2.62 5.90
CA GLU A 40 17.17 -2.68 4.47
C GLU A 40 18.69 -2.59 4.20
N ASP A 41 19.18 -3.34 3.21
CA ASP A 41 20.62 -3.44 2.92
C ASP A 41 21.06 -2.61 1.72
N LEU A 42 20.18 -2.42 0.73
CA LEU A 42 20.51 -1.75 -0.53
C LEU A 42 19.46 -0.73 -0.95
N PHE A 43 19.92 0.35 -1.58
CA PHE A 43 19.15 1.13 -2.54
C PHE A 43 19.50 0.69 -3.96
N VAL A 44 18.48 0.53 -4.80
CA VAL A 44 18.65 0.24 -6.23
C VAL A 44 17.92 1.28 -7.02
N THR A 45 18.66 1.97 -7.89
CA THR A 45 18.12 2.93 -8.84
C THR A 45 18.19 2.31 -10.23
N PHE A 46 17.03 2.14 -10.85
CA PHE A 46 16.94 1.49 -12.16
C PHE A 46 17.40 2.42 -13.28
N ALA A 47 18.06 1.84 -14.26
CA ALA A 47 18.44 2.49 -15.50
C ALA A 47 17.75 1.81 -16.70
N ASN A 48 17.51 2.57 -17.74
CA ASN A 48 17.03 2.08 -19.02
C ASN A 48 17.81 2.77 -20.15
N ALA A 49 18.34 1.99 -21.09
CA ALA A 49 19.13 2.48 -22.22
C ALA A 49 20.25 3.47 -21.80
N GLY A 50 21.01 3.13 -20.76
CA GLY A 50 22.11 3.95 -20.25
C GLY A 50 21.68 5.24 -19.51
N ARG A 51 20.37 5.43 -19.25
CA ARG A 51 19.86 6.58 -18.48
C ARG A 51 19.16 6.11 -17.22
N VAL A 52 19.47 6.77 -16.11
CA VAL A 52 18.76 6.55 -14.85
C VAL A 52 17.30 6.95 -15.00
N THR A 53 16.39 6.05 -14.62
CA THR A 53 14.93 6.25 -14.69
C THR A 53 14.37 7.03 -13.50
N ASN A 54 15.20 7.23 -12.47
CA ASN A 54 14.82 7.72 -11.15
C ASN A 54 13.86 6.79 -10.40
N ASP A 55 13.53 5.60 -10.91
CA ASP A 55 12.78 4.59 -10.17
C ASP A 55 13.71 3.93 -9.14
N VAL A 56 13.38 4.07 -7.86
CA VAL A 56 14.20 3.61 -6.74
C VAL A 56 13.43 2.60 -5.92
N ILE A 57 14.10 1.51 -5.54
CA ILE A 57 13.62 0.53 -4.55
C ILE A 57 14.64 0.35 -3.44
N LYS A 58 14.17 -0.11 -2.29
CA LYS A 58 15.02 -0.65 -1.22
C LYS A 58 15.01 -2.18 -1.30
N MET A 59 16.12 -2.82 -0.91
CA MET A 59 16.19 -4.28 -0.88
C MET A 59 16.70 -4.81 0.46
N GLN A 60 15.99 -5.78 1.02
CA GLN A 60 16.49 -6.68 2.07
C GLN A 60 17.10 -7.91 1.41
N VAL A 61 18.32 -8.22 1.77
CA VAL A 61 19.08 -9.36 1.29
C VAL A 61 19.32 -10.33 2.44
N LYS A 62 19.03 -11.59 2.19
CA LYS A 62 19.32 -12.68 3.12
C LYS A 62 20.06 -13.79 2.40
N GLY A 63 21.10 -14.33 3.02
CA GLY A 63 21.89 -15.42 2.46
C GLY A 63 21.84 -16.66 3.35
N GLY A 64 21.72 -17.84 2.73
CA GLY A 64 21.90 -19.13 3.41
C GLY A 64 20.69 -20.05 3.38
N THR A 65 20.93 -21.31 3.73
CA THR A 65 19.92 -22.38 3.68
C THR A 65 18.84 -22.25 4.76
N SER A 66 19.07 -21.48 5.82
CA SER A 66 18.11 -21.24 6.92
C SER A 66 16.83 -20.50 6.49
N TRP A 67 16.84 -19.86 5.31
CA TRP A 67 15.70 -19.15 4.75
C TRP A 67 14.77 -20.05 3.92
N ARG A 68 15.16 -21.30 3.64
CA ARG A 68 14.36 -22.28 2.90
C ARG A 68 13.10 -22.68 3.65
N ARG A 69 12.03 -22.90 2.90
CA ARG A 69 10.73 -23.40 3.37
C ARG A 69 10.21 -24.41 2.36
N SER A 70 9.20 -25.19 2.74
CA SER A 70 8.56 -26.16 1.83
C SER A 70 7.94 -25.52 0.58
N TYR A 71 7.66 -24.21 0.62
CA TYR A 71 7.07 -23.44 -0.49
C TYR A 71 8.06 -22.50 -1.20
N GLY A 72 9.37 -22.65 -0.97
CA GLY A 72 10.41 -21.76 -1.50
C GLY A 72 11.22 -21.14 -0.37
N TYR A 73 11.13 -19.83 -0.19
CA TYR A 73 11.89 -19.10 0.84
C TYR A 73 11.01 -18.14 1.63
N ALA A 74 11.48 -17.73 2.81
CA ALA A 74 10.77 -16.74 3.61
C ALA A 74 11.71 -15.83 4.39
N VAL A 75 11.41 -14.53 4.33
CA VAL A 75 12.10 -13.49 5.13
C VAL A 75 11.15 -13.01 6.23
N PRO A 76 11.55 -13.06 7.52
CA PRO A 76 10.70 -12.60 8.61
C PRO A 76 10.61 -11.07 8.62
N VAL A 77 9.41 -10.54 8.86
CA VAL A 77 9.14 -9.09 8.85
C VAL A 77 9.55 -8.44 10.17
N ARG A 78 9.31 -9.12 11.30
CA ARG A 78 9.62 -8.65 12.66
C ARG A 78 9.14 -7.20 12.91
N GLN A 79 10.00 -6.33 13.42
CA GLN A 79 9.70 -4.92 13.73
C GLN A 79 9.56 -4.03 12.49
N HIS A 80 9.94 -4.51 11.29
CA HIS A 80 10.05 -3.66 10.10
C HIS A 80 8.72 -3.47 9.34
N TYR A 81 7.62 -4.00 9.88
CA TYR A 81 6.32 -4.01 9.20
C TYR A 81 5.90 -2.61 8.71
N GLU A 82 5.91 -1.62 9.60
CA GLU A 82 5.44 -0.27 9.24
C GLU A 82 6.39 0.38 8.24
N THR A 83 7.69 0.27 8.45
CA THR A 83 8.71 0.83 7.54
C THR A 83 8.61 0.23 6.14
N TRP A 84 8.43 -1.09 6.02
CA TRP A 84 8.35 -1.75 4.72
C TRP A 84 7.00 -1.56 4.02
N ALA A 85 5.90 -1.44 4.77
CA ALA A 85 4.56 -1.30 4.19
C ALA A 85 4.23 0.15 3.77
N ASN A 86 4.73 1.13 4.52
CA ASN A 86 4.30 2.53 4.42
C ASN A 86 5.45 3.50 4.05
N GLY A 87 6.70 3.05 3.99
CA GLY A 87 7.83 3.91 3.62
C GLY A 87 7.73 4.49 2.21
N ASN A 88 8.34 5.65 1.96
CA ASN A 88 8.26 6.34 0.65
C ASN A 88 8.92 5.59 -0.51
N VAL A 89 9.78 4.61 -0.21
CA VAL A 89 10.44 3.75 -1.19
C VAL A 89 10.04 2.31 -0.90
N PRO A 90 9.50 1.57 -1.90
CA PRO A 90 9.07 0.19 -1.67
C PRO A 90 10.27 -0.73 -1.43
N VAL A 91 10.03 -1.75 -0.61
CA VAL A 91 11.01 -2.73 -0.17
C VAL A 91 10.77 -4.06 -0.87
N PHE A 92 11.84 -4.64 -1.41
CA PHE A 92 11.87 -5.98 -2.00
C PHE A 92 12.76 -6.87 -1.13
N CYS A 93 12.35 -8.12 -0.93
CA CYS A 93 13.19 -9.12 -0.27
C CYS A 93 13.87 -9.99 -1.32
N VAL A 94 15.15 -10.29 -1.10
CA VAL A 94 15.94 -11.24 -1.89
C VAL A 94 16.59 -12.27 -0.96
N VAL A 95 16.56 -13.53 -1.38
CA VAL A 95 17.27 -14.62 -0.73
C VAL A 95 18.28 -15.21 -1.69
N PHE A 96 19.55 -15.29 -1.28
CA PHE A 96 20.58 -16.07 -1.95
C PHE A 96 20.66 -17.47 -1.35
N ASP A 97 20.49 -18.47 -2.21
CA ASP A 97 20.67 -19.88 -1.87
C ASP A 97 22.08 -20.34 -2.24
N PRO A 98 22.94 -20.69 -1.27
CA PRO A 98 24.32 -21.05 -1.55
C PRO A 98 24.49 -22.43 -2.21
N ASP A 99 23.54 -23.35 -2.09
CA ASP A 99 23.71 -24.69 -2.69
C ASP A 99 23.39 -24.65 -4.19
N THR A 100 22.44 -23.78 -4.60
CA THR A 100 22.10 -23.60 -6.02
C THR A 100 22.79 -22.38 -6.64
N ALA A 101 23.43 -21.54 -5.82
CA ALA A 101 23.99 -20.24 -6.20
C ALA A 101 22.98 -19.31 -6.89
N GLN A 102 21.69 -19.40 -6.53
CA GLN A 102 20.61 -18.61 -7.12
C GLN A 102 20.07 -17.56 -6.16
N LEU A 103 19.56 -16.47 -6.73
CA LEU A 103 18.81 -15.45 -6.01
C LEU A 103 17.31 -15.67 -6.25
N TYR A 104 16.51 -15.42 -5.22
CA TYR A 104 15.06 -15.46 -5.26
C TYR A 104 14.52 -14.15 -4.73
N TRP A 105 13.39 -13.68 -5.25
CA TRP A 105 12.88 -12.36 -4.87
C TRP A 105 11.36 -12.31 -4.64
N ALA A 106 10.93 -11.31 -3.86
CA ALA A 106 9.53 -10.90 -3.77
C ALA A 106 9.39 -9.42 -3.40
N ASN A 107 8.28 -8.81 -3.83
CA ASN A 107 7.89 -7.47 -3.39
C ASN A 107 7.32 -7.53 -1.96
N ALA A 108 8.08 -7.07 -0.97
CA ALA A 108 7.67 -7.13 0.42
C ALA A 108 6.56 -6.12 0.71
N THR A 109 6.71 -4.88 0.22
CA THR A 109 5.70 -3.83 0.38
C THR A 109 4.35 -4.27 -0.15
N GLU A 110 4.31 -4.86 -1.35
CA GLU A 110 3.07 -5.37 -1.95
C GLU A 110 2.41 -6.47 -1.08
N GLN A 111 3.19 -7.46 -0.63
CA GLN A 111 2.65 -8.52 0.23
C GLN A 111 2.10 -7.99 1.55
N LEU A 112 2.80 -7.04 2.18
CA LEU A 112 2.36 -6.45 3.44
C LEU A 112 1.07 -5.64 3.27
N ARG A 113 1.00 -4.80 2.23
CA ARG A 113 -0.19 -4.00 1.94
C ARG A 113 -1.38 -4.87 1.52
N SER A 114 -1.16 -5.85 0.65
CA SER A 114 -2.20 -6.82 0.26
C SER A 114 -2.70 -7.62 1.46
N GLY A 115 -1.80 -8.08 2.33
CA GLY A 115 -2.14 -8.75 3.59
C GLY A 115 -3.01 -7.87 4.47
N ARG A 116 -2.62 -6.60 4.64
CA ARG A 116 -3.36 -5.60 5.40
C ARG A 116 -4.77 -5.42 4.85
N HIS A 117 -4.92 -5.23 3.54
CA HIS A 117 -6.24 -5.11 2.90
C HIS A 117 -7.14 -6.33 3.13
N LYS A 118 -6.55 -7.53 3.28
CA LYS A 118 -7.27 -8.77 3.58
C LYS A 118 -7.51 -9.03 5.07
N GLY A 119 -7.28 -8.04 5.94
CA GLY A 119 -7.46 -8.23 7.38
C GLY A 119 -6.32 -8.95 8.10
N SER A 120 -5.22 -9.23 7.40
CA SER A 120 -4.09 -10.00 7.94
C SER A 120 -2.84 -9.14 8.11
N ARG A 121 -1.96 -9.51 9.04
CA ARG A 121 -0.65 -8.88 9.22
C ARG A 121 0.44 -9.91 8.91
N PRO A 122 0.92 -10.03 7.66
CA PRO A 122 1.91 -11.03 7.30
C PRO A 122 3.17 -10.89 8.17
N ARG A 123 3.56 -11.97 8.85
CA ARG A 123 4.78 -12.01 9.67
C ARG A 123 6.02 -12.40 8.88
N THR A 124 5.83 -12.88 7.66
CA THR A 124 6.87 -13.34 6.75
C THR A 124 6.54 -12.92 5.33
N ILE A 125 7.54 -12.43 4.61
CA ILE A 125 7.49 -12.27 3.16
C ILE A 125 7.80 -13.62 2.54
N ARG A 126 6.92 -14.10 1.66
CA ARG A 126 7.08 -15.39 0.98
C ARG A 126 7.71 -15.16 -0.39
N LEU A 127 8.79 -15.87 -0.67
CA LEU A 127 9.49 -15.83 -1.94
C LEU A 127 9.27 -17.17 -2.64
N PRO A 128 8.47 -17.23 -3.71
CA PRO A 128 8.25 -18.47 -4.45
C PRO A 128 9.55 -19.01 -5.04
N ALA A 129 9.71 -20.35 -5.07
CA ALA A 129 10.84 -21.00 -5.74
C ALA A 129 10.89 -20.74 -7.26
N THR A 130 9.78 -20.26 -7.85
CA THR A 130 9.71 -19.86 -9.25
C THR A 130 10.20 -18.43 -9.48
N SER A 131 10.33 -17.60 -8.44
CA SER A 131 10.74 -16.20 -8.54
C SER A 131 12.26 -16.08 -8.50
N VAL A 132 12.93 -16.75 -9.44
CA VAL A 132 14.39 -16.67 -9.61
C VAL A 132 14.77 -15.28 -10.12
N LEU A 133 15.91 -14.77 -9.66
CA LEU A 133 16.54 -13.55 -10.11
C LEU A 133 17.94 -13.89 -10.65
N ASP A 134 18.07 -13.85 -11.97
CA ASP A 134 19.29 -14.14 -12.72
C ASP A 134 19.37 -13.26 -13.97
N THR A 135 20.40 -13.48 -14.80
CA THR A 135 20.63 -12.69 -16.02
C THR A 135 19.49 -12.80 -17.05
N THR A 136 18.68 -13.86 -16.99
CA THR A 136 17.55 -14.06 -17.92
C THR A 136 16.24 -13.46 -17.41
N THR A 137 16.10 -13.33 -16.09
CA THR A 137 14.87 -12.91 -15.41
C THR A 137 14.91 -11.49 -14.87
N VAL A 138 16.11 -10.88 -14.76
CA VAL A 138 16.33 -9.53 -14.24
C VAL A 138 15.52 -8.46 -14.97
N ALA A 139 15.39 -8.52 -16.30
CA ALA A 139 14.59 -7.57 -17.06
C ALA A 139 13.11 -7.59 -16.63
N SER A 140 12.53 -8.79 -16.51
CA SER A 140 11.15 -8.96 -16.01
C SER A 140 11.00 -8.49 -14.56
N PHE A 141 12.00 -8.76 -13.70
CA PHE A 141 12.00 -8.22 -12.33
C PHE A 141 11.96 -6.69 -12.33
N VAL A 142 12.81 -6.04 -13.13
CA VAL A 142 12.92 -4.59 -13.25
C VAL A 142 11.60 -3.99 -13.75
N ASP A 143 10.99 -4.56 -14.79
CA ASP A 143 9.71 -4.09 -15.31
C ASP A 143 8.61 -4.16 -14.25
N ARG A 144 8.53 -5.26 -13.50
CA ARG A 144 7.56 -5.42 -12.40
C ARG A 144 7.84 -4.44 -11.25
N ALA A 145 9.10 -4.26 -10.88
CA ALA A 145 9.49 -3.34 -9.82
C ALA A 145 9.16 -1.89 -10.20
N ARG A 146 9.50 -1.47 -11.42
CA ARG A 146 9.22 -0.12 -11.94
C ARG A 146 7.73 0.15 -12.09
N ALA A 147 6.96 -0.82 -12.60
CA ALA A 147 5.50 -0.70 -12.65
C ALA A 147 4.90 -0.49 -11.25
N TYR A 148 5.40 -1.23 -10.24
CA TYR A 148 4.98 -1.02 -8.86
C TYR A 148 5.39 0.34 -8.31
N VAL A 149 6.64 0.78 -8.54
CA VAL A 149 7.13 2.11 -8.12
C VAL A 149 6.30 3.23 -8.73
N GLY A 150 5.99 3.15 -10.02
CA GLY A 150 5.15 4.14 -10.71
C GLY A 150 3.76 4.27 -10.07
N GLY A 151 3.08 3.15 -9.84
CA GLY A 151 1.79 3.14 -9.14
C GLY A 151 1.88 3.61 -7.69
N TYR A 152 2.95 3.22 -6.98
CA TYR A 152 3.20 3.59 -5.59
C TYR A 152 3.41 5.10 -5.43
N ARG A 153 4.24 5.70 -6.27
CA ARG A 153 4.50 7.15 -6.30
C ARG A 153 3.26 7.92 -6.74
N GLY A 154 2.58 7.48 -7.79
CA GLY A 154 1.36 8.14 -8.29
C GLY A 154 0.29 8.21 -7.20
N ARG A 155 0.03 7.11 -6.49
CA ARG A 155 -0.89 7.10 -5.35
C ARG A 155 -0.45 8.08 -4.26
N ASN A 156 0.82 8.04 -3.84
CA ASN A 156 1.30 8.90 -2.76
C ASN A 156 1.26 10.38 -3.14
N ALA A 157 1.59 10.73 -4.39
CA ALA A 157 1.50 12.09 -4.89
C ALA A 157 0.05 12.61 -4.88
N VAL A 158 -0.92 11.78 -5.30
CA VAL A 158 -2.35 12.11 -5.21
C VAL A 158 -2.77 12.32 -3.75
N LEU A 159 -2.39 11.42 -2.84
CA LEU A 159 -2.71 11.57 -1.41
C LEU A 159 -2.11 12.84 -0.81
N SER A 160 -0.84 13.14 -1.11
CA SER A 160 -0.19 14.37 -0.66
C SER A 160 -0.90 15.60 -1.18
N HIS A 161 -1.22 15.65 -2.48
CA HIS A 161 -1.94 16.78 -3.08
C HIS A 161 -3.32 16.99 -2.46
N LEU A 162 -4.11 15.92 -2.31
CA LEU A 162 -5.42 15.98 -1.66
C LEU A 162 -5.32 16.43 -0.20
N GLY A 163 -4.28 15.98 0.51
CA GLY A 163 -4.03 16.35 1.90
C GLY A 163 -3.67 17.84 2.04
N GLU A 164 -2.80 18.34 1.16
CA GLU A 164 -2.45 19.76 1.09
C GLU A 164 -3.68 20.63 0.81
N MET A 165 -4.50 20.23 -0.17
CA MET A 165 -5.74 20.94 -0.52
C MET A 165 -6.72 21.02 0.64
N ALA A 166 -6.91 19.91 1.36
CA ALA A 166 -7.88 19.82 2.45
C ALA A 166 -7.28 20.17 3.83
N GLY A 167 -6.00 20.55 3.91
CA GLY A 167 -5.33 20.87 5.18
C GLY A 167 -5.21 19.68 6.14
N VAL A 168 -5.14 18.45 5.63
CA VAL A 168 -5.05 17.21 6.43
C VAL A 168 -3.90 16.32 5.98
N ALA A 169 -3.44 15.44 6.86
CA ALA A 169 -2.49 14.38 6.52
C ALA A 169 -3.21 13.04 6.47
N PHE A 170 -3.09 12.34 5.33
CA PHE A 170 -3.57 10.97 5.18
C PHE A 170 -2.47 9.98 5.53
N ASP A 171 -2.82 8.94 6.30
CA ASP A 171 -1.91 7.82 6.50
C ASP A 171 -1.89 6.95 5.21
N PRO A 172 -0.74 6.38 4.80
CA PRO A 172 -0.68 5.43 3.68
C PRO A 172 -1.62 4.22 3.80
N ALA A 173 -2.06 3.92 5.03
CA ALA A 173 -3.10 2.98 5.41
C ALA A 173 -4.51 3.33 4.96
N ASP A 174 -4.80 4.63 4.84
CA ASP A 174 -6.14 5.13 4.80
C ASP A 174 -6.79 4.82 3.45
N HIS A 175 -8.11 4.62 3.50
CA HIS A 175 -8.92 4.53 2.32
C HIS A 175 -9.42 5.93 1.98
N VAL A 176 -8.65 6.59 1.10
CA VAL A 176 -8.97 7.89 0.55
C VAL A 176 -9.48 7.68 -0.87
N LEU A 177 -10.71 8.09 -1.11
CA LEU A 177 -11.35 8.11 -2.43
C LEU A 177 -11.66 9.57 -2.76
N HIS A 178 -11.39 9.96 -3.99
CA HIS A 178 -11.57 11.33 -4.47
C HIS A 178 -12.48 11.31 -5.69
N TRP A 179 -13.32 12.32 -5.78
CA TRP A 179 -14.17 12.55 -6.93
C TRP A 179 -14.41 14.05 -7.11
N VAL A 180 -14.60 14.44 -8.36
CA VAL A 180 -14.93 15.81 -8.77
C VAL A 180 -16.30 15.74 -9.44
N ASN A 181 -17.25 16.52 -8.94
CA ASN A 181 -18.60 16.54 -9.48
C ASN A 181 -18.68 17.43 -10.75
N GLU A 182 -19.89 17.59 -11.30
CA GLU A 182 -20.10 18.41 -12.50
C GLU A 182 -19.92 19.92 -12.30
N PHE A 183 -19.81 20.36 -11.04
CA PHE A 183 -19.61 21.75 -10.64
C PHE A 183 -18.14 22.05 -10.26
N ASP A 184 -17.21 21.15 -10.59
CA ASP A 184 -15.80 21.18 -10.19
C ASP A 184 -15.55 21.15 -8.67
N GLU A 185 -16.58 20.79 -7.89
CA GLU A 185 -16.47 20.62 -6.45
C GLU A 185 -15.79 19.28 -6.16
N GLN A 186 -14.92 19.28 -5.17
CA GLN A 186 -14.08 18.14 -4.86
C GLN A 186 -14.51 17.49 -3.56
N LEU A 187 -14.75 16.18 -3.64
CA LEU A 187 -15.16 15.36 -2.53
C LEU A 187 -14.05 14.35 -2.21
N ILE A 188 -13.68 14.28 -0.93
CA ILE A 188 -12.76 13.29 -0.41
C ILE A 188 -13.49 12.47 0.64
N PHE A 189 -13.63 11.18 0.35
CA PHE A 189 -14.08 10.18 1.31
C PHE A 189 -12.86 9.57 1.98
N TRP A 190 -12.76 9.71 3.29
CA TRP A 190 -11.61 9.28 4.08
C TRP A 190 -12.04 8.30 5.16
N GLN A 191 -11.76 7.02 4.95
CA GLN A 191 -11.99 5.95 5.92
C GLN A 191 -10.67 5.48 6.51
N ARG A 192 -10.48 5.72 7.81
CA ARG A 192 -9.40 5.07 8.56
C ARG A 192 -9.81 3.66 8.96
N ARG A 193 -8.84 2.75 8.98
CA ARG A 193 -9.09 1.37 9.40
C ARG A 193 -9.44 1.33 10.89
N GLY A 194 -10.50 0.61 11.24
CA GLY A 194 -10.93 0.47 12.64
C GLY A 194 -11.79 1.63 13.16
N GLU A 195 -12.05 2.67 12.37
CA GLU A 195 -13.09 3.65 12.69
C GLU A 195 -14.46 3.15 12.20
N PRO A 196 -15.55 3.29 12.99
CA PRO A 196 -16.89 2.88 12.56
C PRO A 196 -17.56 3.90 11.60
N TYR A 197 -16.92 5.05 11.38
CA TYR A 197 -17.35 6.13 10.50
C TYR A 197 -16.26 6.45 9.47
N ALA A 198 -16.62 7.17 8.42
CA ALA A 198 -15.68 7.84 7.52
C ALA A 198 -15.74 9.36 7.75
N THR A 199 -14.76 10.07 7.21
CA THR A 199 -14.72 11.53 7.17
C THR A 199 -14.96 11.97 5.73
N LEU A 200 -15.91 12.88 5.53
CA LEU A 200 -16.11 13.61 4.28
C LEU A 200 -15.38 14.94 4.38
N LEU A 201 -14.57 15.25 3.38
CA LEU A 201 -14.02 16.59 3.15
C LEU A 201 -14.58 17.06 1.81
N HIS A 202 -15.15 18.26 1.78
CA HIS A 202 -15.84 18.81 0.63
C HIS A 202 -15.32 20.22 0.37
N SER A 203 -14.97 20.56 -0.87
CA SER A 203 -14.43 21.88 -1.22
C SER A 203 -15.34 23.01 -0.78
N ASP A 204 -16.64 22.85 -1.01
CA ASP A 204 -17.66 23.88 -0.75
C ASP A 204 -18.01 24.04 0.72
N LEU A 205 -17.51 23.15 1.57
CA LEU A 205 -17.66 23.21 3.02
C LEU A 205 -16.33 23.60 3.69
N ASP A 206 -15.48 24.32 2.97
CA ASP A 206 -14.15 24.76 3.38
C ASP A 206 -13.25 23.61 3.87
N TRP A 207 -13.46 22.41 3.31
CA TRP A 207 -12.76 21.20 3.72
C TRP A 207 -12.95 20.80 5.20
N ASN A 208 -13.97 21.34 5.87
CA ASN A 208 -14.24 21.00 7.27
C ASN A 208 -14.51 19.49 7.39
N PRO A 209 -13.83 18.76 8.29
CA PRO A 209 -14.04 17.33 8.46
C PRO A 209 -15.45 16.99 8.97
N ILE A 210 -16.23 16.26 8.17
CA ILE A 210 -17.58 15.84 8.53
C ILE A 210 -17.59 14.33 8.74
N ARG A 211 -17.97 13.89 9.94
CA ARG A 211 -18.15 12.45 10.21
C ARG A 211 -19.40 11.95 9.51
N ILE A 212 -19.24 10.89 8.74
CA ILE A 212 -20.30 10.28 7.94
C ILE A 212 -20.37 8.78 8.19
N THR A 213 -21.58 8.24 8.21
CA THR A 213 -21.87 6.81 8.39
C THR A 213 -22.82 6.34 7.29
N PRO A 214 -22.84 5.02 6.98
CA PRO A 214 -23.88 4.47 6.11
C PRO A 214 -25.30 4.74 6.64
N GLY A 215 -25.47 4.67 7.97
CA GLY A 215 -26.74 4.96 8.63
C GLY A 215 -27.18 6.42 8.50
N GLY A 216 -26.22 7.35 8.35
CA GLY A 216 -26.47 8.79 8.22
C GLY A 216 -26.72 9.26 6.79
N LEU A 217 -26.56 8.40 5.78
CA LEU A 217 -26.81 8.73 4.38
C LEU A 217 -28.30 8.51 4.02
N LEU A 218 -29.02 9.59 3.79
CA LEU A 218 -30.36 9.58 3.22
C LEU A 218 -30.28 9.74 1.71
N MET A 219 -30.96 8.86 0.98
CA MET A 219 -31.06 8.89 -0.47
C MET A 219 -32.50 8.64 -0.90
N PRO A 220 -33.13 9.57 -1.65
CA PRO A 220 -34.48 9.38 -2.18
C PRO A 220 -34.57 8.11 -3.02
N GLY A 221 -35.53 7.24 -2.71
CA GLY A 221 -35.78 6.01 -3.48
C GLY A 221 -34.74 4.89 -3.29
N ALA A 222 -33.73 5.03 -2.43
CA ALA A 222 -32.69 4.00 -2.22
C ALA A 222 -33.23 2.61 -1.89
N TRP A 223 -34.31 2.55 -1.11
CA TRP A 223 -35.00 1.31 -0.73
C TRP A 223 -35.58 0.57 -1.94
N SER A 224 -36.12 1.32 -2.91
CA SER A 224 -36.66 0.74 -4.15
C SER A 224 -35.56 0.12 -5.03
N GLN A 225 -34.30 0.49 -4.78
CA GLN A 225 -33.11 -0.04 -5.44
C GLN A 225 -32.36 -1.08 -4.60
N GLY A 226 -32.91 -1.48 -3.43
CA GLY A 226 -32.29 -2.47 -2.55
C GLY A 226 -31.05 -1.98 -1.80
N LEU A 227 -30.85 -0.66 -1.69
CA LEU A 227 -29.74 -0.06 -0.95
C LEU A 227 -30.16 0.21 0.51
N ASP A 228 -29.47 -0.41 1.47
CA ASP A 228 -29.75 -0.26 2.90
C ASP A 228 -28.91 0.89 3.51
N PHE A 229 -29.36 2.12 3.29
CA PHE A 229 -28.80 3.35 3.88
C PHE A 229 -29.86 4.11 4.68
N GLY A 230 -29.41 5.01 5.56
CA GLY A 230 -30.31 5.88 6.31
C GLY A 230 -30.85 5.27 7.60
N GLY A 231 -30.33 4.12 8.03
CA GLY A 231 -30.80 3.40 9.22
C GLY A 231 -30.83 4.20 10.52
N ASP A 232 -30.14 5.35 10.58
CA ASP A 232 -30.15 6.26 11.73
C ASP A 232 -31.44 7.12 11.78
N PHE A 233 -32.29 7.07 10.73
CA PHE A 233 -33.51 7.87 10.60
C PHE A 233 -34.80 7.03 10.61
N PRO A 234 -35.92 7.59 11.09
CA PRO A 234 -37.24 6.94 11.01
C PRO A 234 -37.61 6.55 9.58
N GLU A 235 -38.32 5.43 9.43
CA GLU A 235 -38.72 4.89 8.12
C GLU A 235 -39.57 5.89 7.31
N GLU A 236 -40.44 6.64 7.98
CA GLU A 236 -41.28 7.69 7.36
C GLU A 236 -40.42 8.78 6.70
N LEU A 237 -39.39 9.25 7.41
CA LEU A 237 -38.47 10.26 6.89
C LEU A 237 -37.64 9.70 5.72
N ARG A 238 -37.21 8.44 5.82
CA ARG A 238 -36.50 7.76 4.73
C ARG A 238 -37.33 7.62 3.45
N ARG A 239 -38.66 7.50 3.57
CA ARG A 239 -39.59 7.37 2.42
C ARG A 239 -39.99 8.71 1.81
N LEU A 240 -40.00 9.77 2.61
CA LEU A 240 -40.57 11.06 2.22
C LEU A 240 -39.53 12.15 1.92
N THR A 241 -38.25 11.93 2.26
CA THR A 241 -37.20 12.93 1.99
C THR A 241 -36.99 13.11 0.48
N PRO A 242 -37.14 14.34 -0.06
CA PRO A 242 -37.01 14.61 -1.49
C PRO A 242 -35.56 14.83 -1.95
N VAL A 243 -34.62 15.00 -1.01
CA VAL A 243 -33.22 15.35 -1.25
C VAL A 243 -32.26 14.35 -0.60
N SER A 244 -31.09 14.16 -1.19
CA SER A 244 -30.05 13.35 -0.55
C SER A 244 -29.36 14.16 0.54
N VAL A 245 -29.11 13.55 1.70
CA VAL A 245 -28.47 14.22 2.84
C VAL A 245 -27.51 13.29 3.55
N ILE A 246 -26.37 13.81 4.01
CA ILE A 246 -25.48 13.09 4.92
C ILE A 246 -24.97 14.00 6.03
N SER A 247 -25.21 13.65 7.29
CA SER A 247 -24.76 14.44 8.45
C SER A 247 -25.09 15.94 8.36
N GLY A 248 -26.24 16.30 7.77
CA GLY A 248 -26.69 17.68 7.58
C GLY A 248 -26.21 18.36 6.29
N VAL A 249 -25.38 17.70 5.48
CA VAL A 249 -24.96 18.16 4.15
C VAL A 249 -25.98 17.72 3.10
N ILE A 250 -26.50 18.65 2.32
CA ILE A 250 -27.35 18.34 1.17
C ILE A 250 -26.46 17.91 0.02
N LEU A 251 -26.83 16.81 -0.64
CA LEU A 251 -26.08 16.22 -1.75
C LEU A 251 -26.96 16.19 -3.00
N ASN A 252 -26.34 16.35 -4.17
CA ASN A 252 -26.97 15.92 -5.41
C ASN A 252 -26.99 14.39 -5.53
N MET A 253 -27.73 13.86 -6.51
CA MET A 253 -27.87 12.42 -6.67
C MET A 253 -26.52 11.73 -7.02
N PRO A 254 -25.69 12.25 -7.94
CA PRO A 254 -24.36 11.72 -8.20
C PRO A 254 -23.46 11.62 -6.96
N GLU A 255 -23.41 12.65 -6.11
CA GLU A 255 -22.66 12.67 -4.85
C GLU A 255 -23.12 11.58 -3.89
N ALA A 256 -24.43 11.45 -3.73
CA ALA A 256 -25.00 10.46 -2.84
C ALA A 256 -24.70 9.02 -3.31
N LEU A 257 -24.81 8.77 -4.61
CA LEU A 257 -24.46 7.48 -5.22
C LEU A 257 -22.96 7.16 -5.11
N TRP A 258 -22.12 8.18 -5.30
CA TRP A 258 -20.68 8.03 -5.10
C TRP A 258 -20.35 7.67 -3.65
N LEU A 259 -20.92 8.39 -2.67
CA LEU A 259 -20.74 8.08 -1.24
C LEU A 259 -21.27 6.70 -0.87
N ALA A 260 -22.42 6.29 -1.40
CA ALA A 260 -22.95 4.94 -1.22
C ALA A 260 -21.95 3.88 -1.74
N SER A 261 -21.36 4.13 -2.90
CA SER A 261 -20.32 3.26 -3.49
C SER A 261 -19.05 3.23 -2.63
N CYS A 262 -18.62 4.38 -2.11
CA CYS A 262 -17.50 4.47 -1.17
C CYS A 262 -17.75 3.67 0.09
N PHE A 263 -18.94 3.78 0.69
CA PHE A 263 -19.32 2.97 1.85
C PHE A 263 -19.29 1.48 1.53
N SER A 264 -19.87 1.05 0.41
CA SER A 264 -19.82 -0.35 -0.02
C SER A 264 -18.37 -0.85 -0.19
N ALA A 265 -17.54 -0.09 -0.90
CA ALA A 265 -16.14 -0.46 -1.18
C ALA A 265 -15.25 -0.53 0.09
N THR A 266 -15.66 0.15 1.16
CA THR A 266 -14.88 0.26 2.40
C THR A 266 -15.54 -0.44 3.60
N GLU A 267 -16.61 -1.20 3.37
CA GLU A 267 -17.35 -1.89 4.44
C GLU A 267 -16.45 -2.78 5.30
N TRP A 268 -15.54 -3.52 4.66
CA TRP A 268 -14.58 -4.40 5.32
C TRP A 268 -13.66 -3.65 6.30
N ALA A 269 -13.29 -2.40 6.00
CA ALA A 269 -12.40 -1.61 6.85
C ALA A 269 -13.08 -1.16 8.16
N ARG A 270 -14.42 -1.08 8.14
CA ARG A 270 -15.26 -0.78 9.31
C ARG A 270 -15.68 -2.02 10.10
N ARG A 271 -15.78 -3.20 9.47
CA ARG A 271 -16.13 -4.46 10.17
C ARG A 271 -15.09 -4.81 11.24
N ASP A 272 -13.81 -4.55 10.99
CA ASP A 272 -12.73 -4.74 11.96
C ASP A 272 -12.86 -3.85 13.21
N ALA A 273 -13.60 -2.74 13.14
CA ALA A 273 -13.89 -1.86 14.28
C ALA A 273 -14.90 -2.46 15.27
N LYS A 274 -15.78 -3.37 14.80
CA LYS A 274 -16.85 -3.97 15.62
C LYS A 274 -16.40 -5.19 16.41
N VAL A 275 -15.18 -5.68 16.17
CA VAL A 275 -14.61 -6.90 16.77
C VAL A 275 -13.47 -6.58 17.75
N GLY A 276 -13.13 -5.29 17.92
CA GLY A 276 -12.13 -4.79 18.88
C GLY A 276 -12.73 -4.40 20.22
#